data_AF-A0A945GM55-F1
#
_entry.id   AF-A0A945GM55-F1
#
_cell.length_a   1.000
_cell.length_b   1.000
_cell.length_c   1.000
_cell.angle_alpha   90.00
_cell.angle_beta   90.00
_cell.angle_gamma   90.00
#
_symmetry.space_group_name_H-M   'P 1'
#
loop_
_entity.id
_entity.type
_entity.pdbx_description
1 polymer ?
#
loop_
_entity_poly.entity_id
_entity_poly.type
_entity_poly.pdbx_seq_one_letter_code
_entity_poly.pdbx_strand_id
1 'polypeptide(L)'
;MQASILAFFEQTRALAQSGLHYAKDPYDRDRYQRLLDWSIEEYSHLAEEEIEEIRSTFLRESGVITPKCAASGAIFNDGGEILLIRRADNGKWTVPGGACE
;
A
#
# COMPACT_ATOMS: atom_id res chain seq x y z
N MET A 1 -16.43 12.09 -2.06
CA MET A 1 -15.50 13.16 -2.48
C MET A 1 -14.08 12.92 -1.99
N GLN A 2 -13.84 12.51 -0.73
CA GLN A 2 -12.47 12.14 -0.25
C GLN A 2 -11.88 10.88 -0.93
N ALA A 3 -12.69 9.89 -1.30
CA ALA A 3 -12.18 8.67 -1.94
C ALA A 3 -11.51 8.92 -3.31
N SER A 4 -11.92 9.95 -4.06
CA SER A 4 -11.36 10.22 -5.39
C SER A 4 -10.00 10.92 -5.32
N ILE A 5 -9.75 11.74 -4.29
CA ILE A 5 -8.47 12.46 -4.15
C ILE A 5 -7.37 11.55 -3.62
N LEU A 6 -7.68 10.66 -2.66
CA LEU A 6 -6.75 9.61 -2.21
C LEU A 6 -6.36 8.69 -3.38
N ALA A 7 -7.34 8.24 -4.17
CA ALA A 7 -7.07 7.42 -5.35
C ALA A 7 -6.15 8.13 -6.36
N PHE A 8 -6.34 9.43 -6.56
CA PHE A 8 -5.49 10.23 -7.45
C PHE A 8 -4.03 10.26 -6.95
N PHE A 9 -3.81 10.50 -5.67
CA PHE A 9 -2.45 10.53 -5.11
C PHE A 9 -1.81 9.13 -5.01
N GLU A 10 -2.57 8.06 -4.76
CA GLU A 10 -2.07 6.67 -4.91
C GLU A 10 -1.54 6.42 -6.34
N GLN A 11 -2.32 6.79 -7.36
CA GLN A 11 -1.92 6.60 -8.75
C GLN A 11 -0.70 7.46 -9.13
N THR A 12 -0.65 8.70 -8.63
CA THR A 12 0.49 9.61 -8.84
C THR A 12 1.75 9.05 -8.19
N ARG A 13 1.68 8.54 -6.96
CA ARG A 13 2.78 7.85 -6.27
C ARG A 13 3.27 6.66 -7.08
N ALA A 14 2.37 5.80 -7.55
CA ALA A 14 2.71 4.61 -8.31
C ALA A 14 3.45 4.95 -9.62
N LEU A 15 2.97 5.96 -10.35
CA LEU A 15 3.63 6.44 -11.57
C LEU A 15 4.99 7.09 -11.28
N ALA A 16 5.10 7.88 -10.21
CA ALA A 16 6.35 8.51 -9.79
C ALA A 16 7.41 7.45 -9.43
N GLN A 17 7.06 6.43 -8.66
CA GLN A 17 7.98 5.35 -8.29
C GLN A 17 8.39 4.51 -9.51
N SER A 18 7.45 4.19 -10.41
CA SER A 18 7.77 3.54 -11.69
C SER A 18 8.73 4.39 -12.54
N GLY A 19 8.47 5.70 -12.63
CA GLY A 19 9.34 6.65 -13.31
C GLY A 19 10.74 6.70 -12.70
N LEU A 20 10.87 6.79 -11.37
CA LEU A 20 12.17 6.76 -10.68
C LEU A 20 12.94 5.45 -10.90
N HIS A 21 12.23 4.33 -11.07
CA HIS A 21 12.82 3.02 -11.33
C HIS A 21 13.38 2.93 -12.77
N TYR A 22 12.67 3.44 -13.77
CA TYR A 22 13.05 3.28 -15.18
C TYR A 22 13.77 4.49 -15.81
N ALA A 23 13.66 5.69 -15.24
CA ALA A 23 14.24 6.91 -15.79
C ALA A 23 15.77 6.85 -15.80
N LYS A 24 16.34 7.11 -16.99
CA LYS A 24 17.79 7.12 -17.25
C LYS A 24 18.39 8.53 -17.26
N ASP A 25 17.56 9.55 -17.52
CA ASP A 25 17.97 10.95 -17.57
C ASP A 25 17.72 11.65 -16.23
N PRO A 26 18.67 12.49 -15.75
CA PRO A 26 18.54 13.18 -14.46
C PRO A 26 17.35 14.14 -14.37
N TYR A 27 16.91 14.76 -15.48
CA TYR A 27 15.77 15.67 -15.47
C TYR A 27 14.46 14.91 -15.28
N ASP A 28 14.32 13.74 -15.89
CA ASP A 28 13.16 12.87 -15.64
C ASP A 28 13.13 12.36 -14.20
N ARG A 29 14.29 11.98 -13.64
CA ARG A 29 14.39 11.58 -12.24
C ARG A 29 13.95 12.69 -11.29
N ASP A 30 14.38 13.94 -11.54
CA ASP A 30 13.95 15.10 -10.75
C ASP A 30 12.42 15.32 -10.82
N ARG A 31 11.84 15.23 -12.03
CA ARG A 31 10.38 15.34 -12.20
C ARG A 31 9.62 14.28 -11.41
N TYR A 32 10.05 13.02 -11.48
CA TYR A 32 9.40 11.94 -10.75
C TYR A 32 9.61 12.06 -9.24
N GLN A 33 10.78 12.54 -8.78
CA GLN A 33 11.02 12.80 -7.37
C GLN A 33 10.05 13.87 -6.84
N ARG A 34 9.84 14.96 -7.59
CA ARG A 34 8.87 16.01 -7.21
C ARG A 34 7.44 15.50 -7.14
N LEU A 35 7.02 14.63 -8.08
CA LEU A 35 5.69 14.00 -8.04
C LEU A 35 5.52 13.11 -6.80
N LEU A 36 6.58 12.40 -6.41
CA LEU A 36 6.59 11.58 -5.20
C LEU A 36 6.50 12.45 -3.94
N ASP A 37 7.26 13.55 -3.88
CA ASP A 37 7.26 14.46 -2.73
C ASP A 37 5.90 15.14 -2.53
N TRP A 38 5.25 15.61 -3.62
CA TRP A 38 3.88 16.13 -3.53
C TRP A 38 2.88 15.09 -3.04
N SER A 39 3.04 13.84 -3.49
CA SER A 39 2.18 12.75 -3.00
C SER A 39 2.41 12.54 -1.49
N ILE A 40 3.65 12.55 -1.02
CA ILE A 40 3.98 12.40 0.41
C ILE A 40 3.36 13.52 1.25
N GLU A 41 3.50 14.78 0.82
CA GLU A 41 2.91 15.94 1.49
C GLU A 41 1.38 15.82 1.62
N GLU A 42 0.70 15.43 0.54
CA GLU A 42 -0.74 15.28 0.52
C GLU A 42 -1.23 14.10 1.38
N TYR A 43 -0.46 13.01 1.44
CA TYR A 43 -0.76 11.91 2.36
C TYR A 43 -0.61 12.31 3.81
N SER A 44 0.44 13.05 4.16
CA SER A 44 0.63 13.57 5.51
C SER A 44 -0.56 14.43 5.95
N HIS A 45 -1.03 15.33 5.06
CA HIS A 45 -2.21 16.15 5.33
C HIS A 45 -3.50 15.35 5.46
N LEU A 46 -3.72 14.35 4.59
CA LEU A 46 -4.95 13.55 4.59
C LEU A 46 -5.02 12.52 5.72
N ALA A 47 -3.87 11.98 6.14
CA ALA A 47 -3.76 11.00 7.22
C ALA A 47 -3.60 11.65 8.61
N GLU A 48 -3.32 12.96 8.67
CA GLU A 48 -2.95 13.67 9.90
C GLU A 48 -1.72 13.03 10.58
N GLU A 49 -0.77 12.54 9.77
CA GLU A 49 0.48 11.89 10.19
C GLU A 49 1.69 12.75 9.82
N GLU A 50 2.81 12.57 10.53
CA GLU A 50 4.06 13.29 10.25
C GLU A 50 4.62 12.92 8.87
N ILE A 51 5.08 13.92 8.12
CA ILE A 51 5.54 13.75 6.74
C ILE A 51 6.71 12.74 6.62
N GLU A 52 7.57 12.69 7.63
CA GLU A 52 8.67 11.73 7.72
C GLU A 52 8.21 10.29 7.92
N GLU A 53 7.08 10.06 8.61
CA GLU A 53 6.50 8.72 8.80
C GLU A 53 5.95 8.19 7.46
N ILE A 54 5.20 9.05 6.74
CA ILE A 54 4.70 8.75 5.39
C ILE A 54 5.86 8.50 4.42
N ARG A 55 6.86 9.39 4.40
CA ARG A 55 8.06 9.27 3.56
C ARG A 55 8.77 7.94 3.81
N SER A 56 8.98 7.58 5.08
CA SER A 56 9.64 6.33 5.45
C SER A 56 8.86 5.10 4.96
N THR A 57 7.53 5.15 5.01
CA THR A 57 6.66 4.08 4.56
C THR A 57 6.73 3.87 3.06
N PHE A 58 6.72 4.95 2.27
CA PHE A 58 6.77 4.88 0.82
C PHE A 58 8.15 4.44 0.30
N LEU A 59 9.23 4.85 0.97
CA LEU A 59 10.59 4.47 0.59
C LEU A 59 10.93 3.00 0.89
N ARG A 60 10.15 2.32 1.75
CA ARG A 60 10.28 0.87 1.94
C ARG A 60 9.83 0.07 0.72
N GLU A 61 8.99 0.66 -0.14
CA GLU A 61 8.55 0.04 -1.39
C GLU A 61 9.56 0.39 -2.50
N SER A 62 10.18 -0.64 -3.07
CA SER A 62 11.17 -0.48 -4.16
C SER A 62 10.66 -1.10 -5.44
N GLY A 63 10.99 -0.49 -6.59
CA GLY A 63 10.52 -0.94 -7.90
C GLY A 63 9.14 -0.41 -8.25
N VAL A 64 8.38 -1.17 -9.03
CA VAL A 64 7.02 -0.82 -9.43
C VAL A 64 6.04 -1.28 -8.36
N ILE A 65 5.18 -0.38 -7.88
CA ILE A 65 4.11 -0.76 -6.94
C ILE A 65 3.12 -1.69 -7.67
N THR A 66 2.91 -2.88 -7.10
CA THR A 66 1.80 -3.78 -7.45
C THR A 66 0.87 -3.95 -6.25
N PRO A 67 -0.40 -4.36 -6.44
CA PRO A 67 -1.26 -4.70 -5.32
C PRO A 67 -0.59 -5.69 -4.35
N LYS A 68 -0.68 -5.44 -3.04
CA LYS A 68 -0.13 -6.34 -2.01
C LYS A 68 -0.88 -7.67 -2.03
N CYS A 69 -0.15 -8.78 -1.96
CA CYS A 69 -0.73 -10.12 -1.97
C CYS A 69 -1.05 -10.58 -0.54
N ALA A 70 -2.20 -11.24 -0.40
CA ALA A 70 -2.61 -11.94 0.81
C ALA A 70 -3.24 -13.27 0.43
N ALA A 71 -3.09 -14.28 1.28
CA ALA A 71 -3.65 -15.60 1.09
C ALA A 71 -4.51 -16.00 2.29
N SER A 72 -5.62 -16.67 2.01
CA SER A 72 -6.54 -17.19 3.01
C SER A 72 -6.92 -18.63 2.67
N GLY A 73 -6.95 -19.51 3.68
CA GLY A 73 -7.28 -20.92 3.54
C GLY A 73 -8.70 -21.23 4.01
N ALA A 74 -9.52 -21.78 3.13
CA ALA A 74 -10.80 -22.39 3.50
C ALA A 74 -10.56 -23.87 3.85
N ILE A 75 -10.61 -24.21 5.14
CA ILE A 75 -10.31 -25.55 5.66
C ILE A 75 -11.58 -26.12 6.27
N PHE A 76 -12.00 -27.30 5.81
CA PHE A 76 -13.21 -27.98 6.26
C PHE A 76 -12.87 -29.30 6.95
N ASN A 77 -13.62 -29.67 7.99
CA ASN A 77 -13.56 -31.00 8.57
C ASN A 77 -14.51 -31.97 7.84
N ASP A 78 -14.47 -33.26 8.22
CA ASP A 78 -15.34 -34.30 7.63
C ASP A 78 -16.85 -34.02 7.84
N GLY A 79 -17.20 -33.21 8.84
CA GLY A 79 -18.56 -32.76 9.12
C GLY A 79 -19.03 -31.56 8.29
N GLY A 80 -18.17 -30.99 7.45
CA GLY A 80 -18.47 -29.82 6.62
C GLY A 80 -18.37 -28.47 7.35
N GLU A 81 -17.80 -28.42 8.55
CA GLU A 81 -17.59 -27.19 9.31
C GLU A 81 -16.28 -26.50 8.90
N ILE A 82 -16.26 -25.17 8.85
CA ILE A 82 -15.08 -24.38 8.45
C ILE A 82 -14.24 -23.95 9.64
N LEU A 83 -12.91 -24.04 9.51
CA LEU A 83 -11.97 -23.49 10.49
C LEU A 83 -11.95 -21.96 10.44
N LEU A 84 -12.14 -21.32 11.58
CA LEU A 84 -12.02 -19.88 11.75
C LEU A 84 -11.03 -19.53 12.86
N ILE A 85 -10.38 -18.38 12.72
CA ILE A 85 -9.56 -17.74 13.76
C ILE A 85 -10.27 -16.50 14.29
N ARG A 86 -10.09 -16.20 15.57
CA ARG A 86 -10.55 -14.96 16.18
C ARG A 86 -9.42 -13.94 16.18
N ARG A 87 -9.62 -12.81 15.49
CA ARG A 87 -8.57 -11.79 15.37
C ARG A 87 -8.34 -11.07 16.69
N ALA A 88 -7.08 -10.76 17.00
CA ALA A 88 -6.69 -10.03 18.20
C ALA A 88 -7.06 -8.54 18.15
N ASP A 89 -7.08 -7.92 16.96
CA ASP A 89 -7.28 -6.48 16.77
C ASP A 89 -8.74 -6.03 16.97
N ASN A 90 -9.70 -6.85 16.56
CA ASN A 90 -11.13 -6.50 16.58
C ASN A 90 -12.04 -7.59 17.14
N GLY A 91 -11.50 -8.74 17.55
CA GLY A 91 -12.25 -9.84 18.15
C GLY A 91 -13.23 -10.56 17.21
N LYS A 92 -13.23 -10.25 15.90
CA LYS A 92 -14.09 -10.89 14.89
C LYS A 92 -13.48 -12.19 14.39
N TRP A 93 -14.33 -13.07 13.84
CA TRP A 93 -13.92 -14.33 13.24
C TRP A 93 -13.60 -14.16 11.75
N THR A 94 -12.57 -14.84 11.27
CA THR A 94 -12.19 -14.89 9.85
C THR A 94 -11.51 -16.22 9.52
N VAL A 95 -11.34 -16.53 8.24
CA VAL A 95 -10.57 -17.70 7.80
C VAL A 95 -9.07 -17.51 8.11
N PRO A 96 -8.32 -18.58 8.42
CA PRO A 96 -6.87 -18.50 8.58
C PRO A 96 -6.23 -17.90 7.32
N GLY A 97 -5.37 -16.89 7.49
CA GLY A 97 -4.74 -16.20 6.37
C GLY A 97 -3.85 -15.06 6.83
N GLY A 98 -3.25 -14.36 5.87
CA GLY A 98 -2.33 -13.27 6.12
C GLY A 98 -1.71 -12.68 4.86
N ALA A 99 -0.81 -11.72 5.05
CA ALA A 99 0.04 -11.22 3.97
C ALA A 99 0.95 -12.34 3.45
N CYS A 100 1.22 -12.34 2.15
CA CYS A 100 2.21 -13.25 1.57
C CYS A 100 3.62 -12.71 1.86
N GLU A 101 4.50 -13.59 2.35
CA GLU A 101 5.94 -13.33 2.52
C GLU A 101 6.74 -13.73 1.26
#